data_AF-A0A0D3ARF0-F1
#
_entry.id   AF-A0A0D3ARF0-F1
#
_cell.length_a   1.000
_cell.length_b   1.000
_cell.length_c   1.000
_cell.angle_alpha   90.00
_cell.angle_beta   90.00
_cell.angle_gamma   90.00
#
_symmetry.space_group_name_H-M   'P 1'
#
loop_
_entity.id
_entity.type
_entity.pdbx_description
1 polymer ?
#
loop_
_entity_poly.entity_id
_entity_poly.type
_entity_poly.pdbx_seq_one_letter_code
_entity_poly.pdbx_strand_id
1 'polypeptide(L)'
;MCFLDHLFAQQWRFNFKDFKDSKPDQNGLGRRLPGGAWNYYAGTIPSFCQSNKVWGTDIDDIYASVNFADSHRIAIWISIPKRHIVVFDSICSSISPAELDVVMEPFLYMVPYLLVECASSDELRAKYSLEPFTYERPNNILPARAGDCGVYTLKYIEYHALGIEFSKKDFAKANGKSMRDKMAVDIFQELPDAHEFENKDMDDILGTYDG
;
A
#
# COMPACT_ATOMS: atom_id res chain seq x y z
N MET A 1 5.06 -3.39 11.39
CA MET A 1 4.77 -3.34 9.94
C MET A 1 3.38 -3.87 9.66
N CYS A 2 2.73 -3.43 8.58
CA CYS A 2 1.50 -4.04 8.07
C CYS A 2 1.56 -4.20 6.54
N PHE A 3 0.77 -5.12 6.00
CA PHE A 3 0.55 -5.29 4.57
C PHE A 3 -0.92 -5.02 4.26
N LEU A 4 -1.15 -4.13 3.29
CA LEU A 4 -2.49 -3.71 2.88
C LEU A 4 -2.86 -4.40 1.57
N ASP A 5 -4.15 -4.67 1.43
CA ASP A 5 -4.69 -5.23 0.20
C ASP A 5 -4.64 -4.24 -0.98
N HIS A 6 -5.08 -4.72 -2.14
CA HIS A 6 -5.10 -3.92 -3.36
C HIS A 6 -6.21 -2.85 -3.37
N LEU A 7 -7.26 -2.99 -2.55
CA LEU A 7 -8.37 -2.04 -2.47
C LEU A 7 -7.90 -0.72 -1.88
N PHE A 8 -7.03 -0.77 -0.87
CA PHE A 8 -6.37 0.41 -0.32
C PHE A 8 -5.80 1.31 -1.43
N ALA A 9 -4.91 0.75 -2.26
CA ALA A 9 -4.22 1.52 -3.29
C ALA A 9 -5.18 2.05 -4.36
N GLN A 10 -6.21 1.26 -4.71
CA GLN A 10 -7.20 1.63 -5.71
C GLN A 10 -8.09 2.79 -5.23
N GLN A 11 -8.63 2.69 -4.02
CA GLN A 11 -9.53 3.70 -3.46
C GLN A 11 -8.82 5.02 -3.22
N TRP A 12 -7.59 4.97 -2.71
CA TRP A 12 -6.82 6.19 -2.45
C TRP A 12 -6.55 6.96 -3.75
N ARG A 13 -6.21 6.24 -4.82
CA ARG A 13 -6.04 6.86 -6.14
C ARG A 13 -7.35 7.39 -6.72
N PHE A 14 -8.44 6.64 -6.58
CA PHE A 14 -9.76 7.03 -7.09
C PHE A 14 -10.30 8.28 -6.39
N ASN A 15 -10.24 8.34 -5.06
CA ASN A 15 -10.80 9.43 -4.25
C ASN A 15 -9.86 10.63 -4.09
N PHE A 16 -8.67 10.61 -4.70
CA PHE A 16 -7.70 11.70 -4.53
C PHE A 16 -8.20 13.05 -5.06
N LYS A 17 -8.99 13.04 -6.14
CA LYS A 17 -9.62 14.26 -6.65
C LYS A 17 -10.55 14.89 -5.60
N ASP A 18 -11.39 14.09 -4.97
CA ASP A 18 -12.32 14.56 -3.93
C ASP A 18 -11.56 15.11 -2.71
N PHE A 19 -10.46 14.45 -2.32
CA PHE A 19 -9.57 14.94 -1.27
C PHE A 19 -9.01 16.33 -1.60
N LYS A 20 -8.50 16.52 -2.82
CA LYS A 20 -7.95 17.82 -3.28
C LYS A 20 -9.02 18.91 -3.34
N ASP A 21 -10.20 18.59 -3.87
CA ASP A 21 -11.29 19.54 -4.09
C ASP A 21 -12.04 19.90 -2.79
N SER A 22 -11.94 19.05 -1.75
CA SER A 22 -12.53 19.35 -0.44
C SER A 22 -11.84 20.53 0.25
N LYS A 23 -12.65 21.45 0.80
CA LYS A 23 -12.13 22.64 1.51
C LYS A 23 -11.65 22.23 2.90
N PRO A 24 -10.39 22.52 3.26
CA PRO A 24 -9.93 22.32 4.62
C PRO A 24 -10.51 23.39 5.56
N ASP A 25 -10.47 23.11 6.86
CA ASP A 25 -10.70 24.07 7.93
C ASP A 25 -9.50 25.02 8.12
N GLN A 26 -9.58 25.88 9.13
CA GLN A 26 -8.51 26.86 9.46
C GLN A 26 -7.16 26.23 9.85
N ASN A 27 -7.14 24.95 10.21
CA ASN A 27 -5.94 24.20 10.58
C ASN A 27 -5.38 23.38 9.40
N GLY A 28 -6.00 23.46 8.22
CA GLY A 28 -5.63 22.63 7.08
C GLY A 28 -6.24 21.22 7.11
N LEU A 29 -7.16 20.93 8.04
CA LEU A 29 -7.79 19.63 8.29
C LEU A 29 -9.25 19.58 7.77
N GLY A 30 -10.01 18.52 8.03
CA GLY A 30 -11.39 18.35 7.54
C GLY A 30 -11.56 18.02 6.05
N ARG A 31 -10.48 17.68 5.33
CA ARG A 31 -10.55 17.15 3.96
C ARG A 31 -11.22 15.77 3.91
N ARG A 32 -11.90 15.48 2.82
CA ARG A 32 -12.57 14.19 2.61
C ARG A 32 -11.55 13.11 2.28
N LEU A 33 -11.41 12.14 3.18
CA LEU A 33 -10.62 10.93 2.98
C LEU A 33 -11.46 9.79 2.38
N PRO A 34 -10.85 8.78 1.74
CA PRO A 34 -11.55 7.59 1.27
C PRO A 34 -12.28 6.90 2.41
N GLY A 35 -13.40 6.25 2.07
CA GLY A 35 -14.08 5.35 3.01
C GLY A 35 -13.11 4.31 3.57
N GLY A 36 -13.23 3.99 4.86
CA GLY A 36 -12.34 3.02 5.51
C GLY A 36 -10.92 3.52 5.84
N ALA A 37 -10.54 4.76 5.49
CA ALA A 37 -9.20 5.28 5.79
C ALA A 37 -8.87 5.24 7.29
N TRP A 38 -9.82 5.60 8.16
CA TRP A 38 -9.67 5.47 9.61
C TRP A 38 -9.55 4.00 10.05
N ASN A 39 -10.28 3.09 9.40
CA ASN A 39 -10.23 1.68 9.73
C ASN A 39 -8.86 1.06 9.40
N TYR A 40 -8.26 1.42 8.26
CA TYR A 40 -6.88 1.06 7.95
C TYR A 40 -5.90 1.63 8.98
N TYR A 41 -6.04 2.92 9.31
CA TYR A 41 -5.21 3.59 10.31
C TYR A 41 -5.26 2.90 11.68
N ALA A 42 -6.45 2.49 12.12
CA ALA A 42 -6.69 1.85 13.41
C ALA A 42 -6.49 0.32 13.39
N GLY A 43 -6.23 -0.28 12.22
CA GLY A 43 -6.07 -1.73 12.09
C GLY A 43 -7.35 -2.53 12.37
N THR A 44 -8.52 -1.94 12.11
CA THR A 44 -9.85 -2.57 12.32
C THR A 44 -10.43 -3.22 11.06
N ILE A 45 -9.72 -3.13 9.93
CA ILE A 45 -9.98 -3.91 8.73
C ILE A 45 -8.74 -4.74 8.33
N PRO A 46 -8.95 -5.96 7.81
CA PRO A 46 -10.25 -6.59 7.63
C PRO A 46 -10.87 -7.08 8.95
N SER A 47 -12.21 -7.12 9.04
CA SER A 47 -12.99 -7.46 10.24
C SER A 47 -12.78 -8.88 10.72
N PHE A 48 -12.49 -9.82 9.82
CA PHE A 48 -12.16 -11.20 10.17
C PHE A 48 -10.75 -11.35 10.76
N CYS A 49 -9.88 -10.35 10.63
CA CYS A 49 -8.49 -10.39 11.11
C CYS A 49 -8.01 -9.00 11.57
N GLN A 50 -8.70 -8.43 12.56
CA GLN A 50 -8.35 -7.11 13.10
C GLN A 50 -7.06 -7.18 13.91
N SER A 51 -6.13 -6.27 13.62
CA SER A 51 -4.89 -6.14 14.40
C SER A 51 -5.03 -5.17 15.57
N ASN A 52 -5.93 -4.17 15.45
CA ASN A 52 -6.07 -3.03 16.36
C ASN A 52 -4.76 -2.25 16.59
N LYS A 53 -3.81 -2.35 15.65
CA LYS A 53 -2.52 -1.66 15.70
C LYS A 53 -2.59 -0.37 14.90
N VAL A 54 -2.19 0.73 15.53
CA VAL A 54 -2.35 2.09 15.01
C VAL A 54 -1.12 2.54 14.23
N TRP A 55 -1.33 3.18 13.07
CA TRP A 55 -0.24 3.71 12.26
C TRP A 55 0.53 4.83 12.96
N GLY A 56 1.86 4.74 12.91
CA GLY A 56 2.80 5.63 13.58
C GLY A 56 2.82 5.53 15.11
N THR A 57 2.03 4.62 15.70
CA THR A 57 2.12 4.24 17.12
C THR A 57 2.66 2.82 17.26
N ASP A 58 2.01 1.86 16.61
CA ASP A 58 2.39 0.44 16.62
C ASP A 58 2.99 -0.02 15.28
N ILE A 59 2.71 0.72 14.20
CA ILE A 59 3.08 0.38 12.83
C ILE A 59 3.87 1.53 12.20
N ASP A 60 5.16 1.31 11.96
CA ASP A 60 6.04 2.28 11.29
C ASP A 60 6.16 2.06 9.77
N ASP A 61 6.00 0.81 9.32
CA ASP A 61 6.21 0.40 7.93
C ASP A 61 4.95 -0.22 7.36
N ILE A 62 4.52 0.29 6.21
CA ILE A 62 3.32 -0.14 5.51
C ILE A 62 3.72 -0.62 4.11
N TYR A 63 3.24 -1.79 3.73
CA TYR A 63 3.43 -2.33 2.39
C TYR A 63 2.09 -2.42 1.66
N ALA A 64 2.07 -2.07 0.38
CA ALA A 64 0.89 -2.24 -0.45
C ALA A 64 1.27 -2.60 -1.89
N SER A 65 0.39 -3.32 -2.58
CA SER A 65 0.48 -3.49 -4.03
C SER A 65 -0.33 -2.41 -4.74
N VAL A 66 0.23 -1.78 -5.77
CA VAL A 66 -0.47 -0.79 -6.61
C VAL A 66 -0.60 -1.35 -8.02
N ASN A 67 -1.81 -1.35 -8.56
CA ASN A 67 -2.10 -1.76 -9.93
C ASN A 67 -2.09 -0.56 -10.87
N PHE A 68 -1.22 -0.58 -11.88
CA PHE A 68 -1.11 0.43 -12.92
C PHE A 68 -1.73 -0.09 -14.22
N ALA A 69 -2.68 0.67 -14.76
CA ALA A 69 -3.36 0.39 -16.03
C ALA A 69 -3.84 -1.06 -16.18
N ASP A 70 -4.34 -1.64 -15.08
CA ASP A 70 -4.87 -3.01 -14.97
C ASP A 70 -3.97 -4.14 -15.47
N SER A 71 -2.67 -3.86 -15.63
CA SER A 71 -1.74 -4.76 -16.32
C SER A 71 -0.38 -4.89 -15.63
N HIS A 72 -0.01 -3.93 -14.78
CA HIS A 72 1.28 -3.94 -14.10
C HIS A 72 1.13 -3.68 -12.61
N ARG A 73 1.73 -4.55 -11.78
CA ARG A 73 1.72 -4.41 -10.33
C ARG A 73 3.09 -3.98 -9.83
N ILE A 74 3.11 -2.93 -9.00
CA ILE A 74 4.28 -2.44 -8.26
C ILE A 74 4.05 -2.63 -6.77
N ALA A 75 5.11 -2.82 -6.01
CA ALA A 75 5.05 -2.77 -4.54
C ALA A 75 5.48 -1.38 -4.07
N ILE A 76 4.78 -0.84 -3.09
CA ILE A 76 5.22 0.34 -2.35
C ILE A 76 5.51 -0.02 -0.91
N TRP A 77 6.59 0.51 -0.37
CA TRP A 77 6.91 0.51 1.05
C TRP A 77 6.86 1.95 1.56
N ILE A 78 5.92 2.25 2.44
CA ILE A 78 5.76 3.54 3.08
C ILE A 78 6.38 3.46 4.47
N SER A 79 7.44 4.21 4.70
CA SER A 79 8.05 4.36 6.03
C SER A 79 7.55 5.65 6.66
N ILE A 80 6.70 5.54 7.67
CA ILE A 80 6.13 6.69 8.39
C ILE A 80 7.23 7.52 9.07
N PRO A 81 8.16 6.92 9.84
CA PRO A 81 9.21 7.70 10.51
C PRO A 81 10.12 8.44 9.53
N LYS A 82 10.40 7.84 8.36
CA LYS A 82 11.24 8.46 7.33
C LYS A 82 10.47 9.41 6.41
N ARG A 83 9.13 9.42 6.47
CA ARG A 83 8.26 10.18 5.57
C ARG A 83 8.62 9.93 4.10
N HIS A 84 8.87 8.66 3.78
CA HIS A 84 9.43 8.25 2.49
C HIS A 84 8.76 6.98 1.98
N ILE A 85 8.53 6.93 0.67
CA ILE A 85 7.98 5.78 -0.04
C ILE A 85 9.02 5.20 -1.01
N VAL A 86 9.30 3.91 -0.90
CA VAL A 86 10.13 3.20 -1.90
C VAL A 86 9.21 2.39 -2.82
N VAL A 87 9.39 2.55 -4.13
CA VAL A 87 8.63 1.84 -5.16
C VAL A 87 9.47 0.70 -5.75
N PHE A 88 9.09 -0.54 -5.45
CA PHE A 88 9.68 -1.73 -6.07
C PHE A 88 8.93 -2.09 -7.36
N ASP A 89 9.52 -1.71 -8.49
CA ASP A 89 8.99 -1.91 -9.84
C ASP A 89 9.81 -2.95 -10.65
N SER A 90 9.28 -4.17 -10.74
CA SER A 90 9.94 -5.26 -11.46
C SER A 90 10.03 -5.08 -12.98
N ILE A 91 9.28 -4.13 -13.56
CA ILE A 91 9.28 -3.83 -15.00
C ILE A 91 9.30 -2.31 -15.16
N CYS A 92 10.41 -1.67 -14.77
CA CYS A 92 10.57 -0.21 -14.73
C CYS A 92 10.23 0.52 -16.06
N SER A 93 10.32 -0.18 -17.20
CA SER A 93 9.90 0.35 -18.51
C SER A 93 8.39 0.49 -18.70
N SER A 94 7.57 -0.12 -17.83
CA SER A 94 6.10 -0.12 -17.95
C SER A 94 5.45 1.16 -17.45
N ILE A 95 6.15 1.97 -16.65
CA ILE A 95 5.65 3.24 -16.11
C ILE A 95 6.72 4.31 -16.32
N SER A 96 6.40 5.36 -17.07
CA SER A 96 7.31 6.50 -17.21
C SER A 96 7.45 7.25 -15.86
N PRO A 97 8.54 8.00 -15.64
CA PRO A 97 8.69 8.80 -14.42
C PRO A 97 7.50 9.74 -14.16
N ALA A 98 6.99 10.42 -15.19
CA ALA A 98 5.87 11.36 -15.07
C ALA A 98 4.55 10.65 -14.73
N GLU A 99 4.30 9.45 -15.27
CA GLU A 99 3.13 8.65 -14.88
C GLU A 99 3.26 8.15 -13.44
N LEU A 100 4.48 7.77 -13.04
CA LEU A 100 4.72 7.34 -11.67
C LEU A 100 4.49 8.47 -10.66
N ASP A 101 4.88 9.70 -10.98
CA ASP A 101 4.57 10.89 -10.16
C ASP A 101 3.07 10.99 -9.89
N VAL A 102 2.24 10.84 -10.93
CA VAL A 102 0.78 10.87 -10.82
C VAL A 102 0.24 9.69 -10.00
N VAL A 103 0.82 8.50 -10.15
CA VAL A 103 0.41 7.31 -9.39
C VAL A 103 0.77 7.45 -7.91
N MET A 104 1.89 8.09 -7.58
CA MET A 104 2.36 8.27 -6.20
C MET A 104 1.69 9.43 -5.48
N GLU A 105 1.29 10.50 -6.19
CA GLU A 105 0.70 11.72 -5.62
C GLU A 105 -0.34 11.45 -4.50
N PRO A 106 -1.33 10.55 -4.66
CA PRO A 106 -2.31 10.28 -3.60
C PRO A 106 -1.66 9.83 -2.29
N PHE A 107 -0.70 8.92 -2.35
CA PHE A 107 -0.04 8.39 -1.16
C PHE A 107 0.84 9.44 -0.49
N LEU A 108 1.52 10.28 -1.28
CA LEU A 108 2.41 11.32 -0.75
C LEU A 108 1.66 12.37 0.08
N TYR A 109 0.43 12.69 -0.28
CA TYR A 109 -0.38 13.71 0.40
C TYR A 109 -1.33 13.11 1.44
N MET A 110 -1.99 12.00 1.13
CA MET A 110 -3.06 11.47 1.98
C MET A 110 -2.54 10.71 3.18
N VAL A 111 -1.36 10.07 3.10
CA VAL A 111 -0.76 9.38 4.26
C VAL A 111 -0.39 10.37 5.36
N PRO A 112 0.44 11.41 5.13
CA PRO A 112 0.75 12.39 6.17
C PRO A 112 -0.51 13.09 6.69
N TYR A 113 -1.46 13.38 5.81
CA TYR A 113 -2.73 13.97 6.20
C TYR A 113 -3.49 13.08 7.19
N LEU A 114 -3.66 11.79 6.87
CA LEU A 114 -4.36 10.82 7.71
C LEU A 114 -3.71 10.71 9.11
N LEU A 115 -2.37 10.71 9.18
CA LEU A 115 -1.64 10.65 10.45
C LEU A 115 -1.93 11.86 11.35
N VAL A 116 -2.04 13.06 10.78
CA VAL A 116 -2.34 14.31 11.52
C VAL A 116 -3.81 14.36 11.92
N GLU A 117 -4.72 14.04 10.99
CA GLU A 117 -6.17 14.05 11.19
C GLU A 117 -6.59 13.04 12.27
N CYS A 118 -6.06 11.82 12.22
CA CYS A 118 -6.45 10.75 13.14
C CYS A 118 -5.64 10.71 14.45
N ALA A 119 -4.67 11.61 14.63
CA ALA A 119 -3.91 11.70 15.88
C ALA A 119 -4.86 11.93 17.08
N SER A 120 -4.77 11.04 18.08
CA SER A 120 -5.66 11.04 19.25
C SER A 120 -5.37 12.14 20.27
N SER A 121 -4.23 12.84 20.15
CA SER A 121 -3.81 13.91 21.05
C SER A 121 -2.99 14.96 20.31
N ASP A 122 -2.92 16.17 20.86
CA ASP A 122 -2.09 17.25 20.33
C ASP A 122 -0.60 16.90 20.37
N GLU A 123 -0.15 16.15 21.39
CA GLU A 123 1.23 15.67 21.49
C GLU A 123 1.59 14.70 20.35
N LEU A 124 0.69 13.78 20.00
CA LEU A 124 0.89 12.87 18.88
C LEU A 124 0.83 13.62 17.55
N ARG A 125 -0.13 14.56 17.41
CA ARG A 125 -0.28 15.40 16.22
C ARG A 125 0.97 16.23 15.95
N ALA A 126 1.61 16.76 17.01
CA ALA A 126 2.83 17.56 16.90
C ALA A 126 4.04 16.77 16.36
N LYS A 127 4.01 15.42 16.36
CA LYS A 127 5.04 14.58 15.75
C LYS A 127 4.90 14.49 14.22
N TYR A 128 3.73 14.81 13.69
CA TYR A 128 3.43 14.69 12.28
C TYR A 128 3.38 16.07 11.59
N SER A 129 3.59 16.04 10.28
CA SER A 129 3.51 17.21 9.41
C SER A 129 2.64 16.90 8.20
N LEU A 130 1.88 17.89 7.77
CA LEU A 130 1.06 17.86 6.54
C LEU A 130 1.90 17.98 5.26
N GLU A 131 3.20 18.25 5.36
CA GLU A 131 4.08 18.24 4.19
C GLU A 131 3.99 16.90 3.45
N PRO A 132 4.09 16.87 2.11
CA PRO A 132 4.06 15.62 1.39
C PRO A 132 5.22 14.71 1.79
N PHE A 133 4.99 13.39 1.75
CA PHE A 133 6.09 12.44 1.80
C PHE A 133 6.92 12.55 0.51
N THR A 134 8.15 12.04 0.60
CA THR A 134 9.02 11.88 -0.58
C THR A 134 8.90 10.46 -1.10
N TYR A 135 9.35 10.21 -2.34
CA TYR A 135 9.44 8.85 -2.84
C TYR A 135 10.66 8.64 -3.74
N GLU A 136 11.05 7.38 -3.87
CA GLU A 136 12.05 6.95 -4.84
C GLU A 136 11.63 5.65 -5.54
N ARG A 137 12.11 5.47 -6.77
CA ARG A 137 12.05 4.20 -7.49
C ARG A 137 13.48 3.70 -7.74
N PRO A 138 13.99 2.76 -6.93
CA PRO A 138 15.34 2.24 -7.11
C PRO A 138 15.50 1.57 -8.48
N ASN A 139 16.60 1.88 -9.18
CA ASN A 139 16.88 1.36 -10.52
C ASN A 139 17.63 0.02 -10.53
N ASN A 140 18.08 -0.45 -9.36
CA ASN A 140 18.94 -1.60 -9.16
C ASN A 140 18.19 -2.86 -8.71
N ILE A 141 16.86 -2.85 -8.76
CA ILE A 141 16.02 -4.02 -8.42
C ILE A 141 15.99 -5.06 -9.54
N LEU A 142 15.70 -6.31 -9.17
CA LEU A 142 15.87 -7.48 -10.05
C LEU A 142 14.66 -7.70 -10.98
N PRO A 143 14.78 -7.49 -12.30
CA PRO A 143 13.63 -7.39 -13.18
C PRO A 143 12.89 -8.73 -13.38
N ALA A 144 11.57 -8.65 -13.54
CA ALA A 144 10.70 -9.79 -13.82
C ALA A 144 10.60 -10.11 -15.34
N ARG A 145 9.86 -11.16 -15.68
CA ARG A 145 9.28 -11.34 -17.03
C ARG A 145 7.89 -10.72 -17.07
N ALA A 146 7.41 -10.41 -18.27
CA ALA A 146 6.00 -10.04 -18.46
C ALA A 146 5.09 -11.15 -17.90
N GLY A 147 4.06 -10.76 -17.14
CA GLY A 147 3.17 -11.67 -16.43
C GLY A 147 3.64 -12.12 -15.04
N ASP A 148 4.91 -11.89 -14.66
CA ASP A 148 5.42 -12.24 -13.33
C ASP A 148 5.39 -11.06 -12.34
N CYS A 149 4.96 -9.86 -12.77
CA CYS A 149 5.05 -8.65 -11.94
C CYS A 149 4.36 -8.80 -10.58
N GLY A 150 3.17 -9.39 -10.50
CA GLY A 150 2.47 -9.61 -9.23
C GLY A 150 3.22 -10.52 -8.24
N VAL A 151 3.90 -11.55 -8.74
CA VAL A 151 4.70 -12.47 -7.91
C VAL A 151 5.94 -11.76 -7.39
N TYR A 152 6.58 -10.96 -8.26
CA TYR A 152 7.72 -10.15 -7.85
C TYR A 152 7.34 -9.07 -6.85
N THR A 153 6.16 -8.43 -7.00
CA THR A 153 5.60 -7.49 -6.01
C THR A 153 5.57 -8.11 -4.62
N LEU A 154 4.96 -9.29 -4.47
CA LEU A 154 4.87 -9.98 -3.17
C LEU A 154 6.25 -10.39 -2.66
N LYS A 155 7.13 -10.85 -3.54
CA LYS A 155 8.47 -11.29 -3.15
C LYS A 155 9.35 -10.13 -2.68
N TYR A 156 9.25 -8.96 -3.30
CA TYR A 156 9.96 -7.77 -2.82
C TYR A 156 9.49 -7.38 -1.42
N ILE A 157 8.18 -7.43 -1.18
CA ILE A 157 7.59 -7.14 0.13
C ILE A 157 8.11 -8.15 1.16
N GLU A 158 8.01 -9.45 0.88
CA GLU A 158 8.50 -10.52 1.77
C GLU A 158 9.97 -10.31 2.13
N TYR A 159 10.85 -10.15 1.13
CA TYR A 159 12.29 -10.03 1.36
C TYR A 159 12.64 -8.75 2.12
N HIS A 160 12.03 -7.62 1.72
CA HIS A 160 12.29 -6.34 2.38
C HIS A 160 11.78 -6.34 3.83
N ALA A 161 10.58 -6.88 4.08
CA ALA A 161 10.00 -7.02 5.40
C ALA A 161 10.85 -7.90 6.33
N LEU A 162 11.46 -8.97 5.80
CA LEU A 162 12.33 -9.86 6.54
C LEU A 162 13.78 -9.35 6.67
N GLY A 163 14.12 -8.21 6.07
CA GLY A 163 15.49 -7.67 6.05
C GLY A 163 16.47 -8.52 5.22
N ILE A 164 15.96 -9.25 4.23
CA ILE A 164 16.75 -10.12 3.34
C ILE A 164 17.10 -9.34 2.07
N GLU A 165 18.39 -9.35 1.70
CA GLU A 165 18.84 -8.74 0.46
C GLU A 165 18.28 -9.42 -0.79
N PHE A 166 17.97 -8.64 -1.82
CA PHE A 166 17.51 -9.18 -3.10
C PHE A 166 18.67 -9.86 -3.84
N SER A 167 18.65 -11.19 -3.91
CA SER A 167 19.69 -11.96 -4.60
C SER A 167 19.29 -12.34 -6.03
N LYS A 168 20.26 -12.33 -6.97
CA LYS A 168 20.05 -12.80 -8.35
C LYS A 168 19.57 -14.25 -8.41
N LYS A 169 19.95 -15.07 -7.42
CA LYS A 169 19.54 -16.48 -7.33
C LYS A 169 18.06 -16.58 -7.01
N ASP A 170 17.57 -15.80 -6.06
CA ASP A 170 16.19 -15.90 -5.60
C ASP A 170 15.21 -15.29 -6.60
N PHE A 171 15.60 -14.17 -7.22
CA PHE A 171 14.80 -13.48 -8.24
C PHE A 171 15.13 -13.94 -9.67
N ALA A 172 15.80 -15.09 -9.83
CA ALA A 172 16.07 -15.65 -11.14
C ALA A 172 14.75 -15.90 -11.89
N LYS A 173 14.64 -15.40 -13.11
CA LYS A 173 13.41 -15.48 -13.93
C LYS A 173 12.92 -16.92 -14.15
N ALA A 174 13.82 -17.90 -14.10
CA ALA A 174 13.46 -19.33 -14.20
C ALA A 174 12.64 -19.81 -12.98
N ASN A 175 12.74 -19.13 -11.85
CA ASN A 175 12.04 -19.48 -10.61
C ASN A 175 10.59 -18.97 -10.59
N GLY A 176 10.09 -18.28 -11.63
CA GLY A 176 8.75 -17.69 -11.65
C GLY A 176 7.65 -18.67 -11.22
N LYS A 177 7.71 -19.91 -11.72
CA LYS A 177 6.78 -20.98 -11.34
C LYS A 177 6.94 -21.40 -9.88
N SER A 178 8.16 -21.68 -9.42
CA SER A 178 8.39 -22.14 -8.05
C SER A 178 8.05 -21.05 -7.01
N MET A 179 8.25 -19.77 -7.35
CA MET A 179 7.81 -18.65 -6.52
C MET A 179 6.29 -18.63 -6.37
N ARG A 180 5.53 -18.80 -7.45
CA ARG A 180 4.06 -18.92 -7.40
C ARG A 180 3.61 -20.12 -6.59
N ASP A 181 4.18 -21.29 -6.86
CA ASP A 181 3.81 -22.53 -6.18
C ASP A 181 4.06 -22.40 -4.67
N LYS A 182 5.20 -21.82 -4.27
CA LYS A 182 5.52 -21.57 -2.86
C LYS A 182 4.53 -20.61 -2.22
N MET A 183 4.28 -19.44 -2.84
CA MET A 183 3.32 -18.47 -2.30
C MET A 183 1.91 -19.06 -2.15
N ALA A 184 1.46 -19.88 -3.10
CA ALA A 184 0.16 -20.55 -3.01
C ALA A 184 0.10 -21.53 -1.83
N VAL A 185 1.18 -22.29 -1.59
CA VAL A 185 1.28 -23.20 -0.43
C VAL A 185 1.29 -22.41 0.87
N ASP A 186 2.11 -21.35 0.96
CA ASP A 186 2.24 -20.53 2.17
C ASP A 186 0.89 -19.88 2.51
N ILE A 187 0.18 -19.28 1.54
CA ILE A 187 -1.16 -18.71 1.75
C ILE A 187 -2.15 -19.78 2.24
N PHE A 188 -2.16 -20.96 1.63
CA PHE A 188 -3.05 -22.06 2.02
C PHE A 188 -2.79 -22.56 3.45
N GLN A 189 -1.53 -22.53 3.89
CA GLN A 189 -1.14 -22.98 5.22
C GLN A 189 -1.39 -21.93 6.30
N GLU A 190 -1.15 -20.65 6.00
CA GLU A 190 -1.29 -19.54 6.96
C GLU A 190 -2.74 -19.10 7.17
N LEU A 191 -3.61 -19.36 6.19
CA LEU A 191 -5.01 -18.96 6.23
C LEU A 191 -5.95 -20.19 6.13
N PRO A 192 -5.86 -21.15 7.07
CA PRO A 192 -6.83 -22.23 7.13
C PRO A 192 -8.22 -21.62 7.31
N ASP A 193 -9.19 -22.11 6.56
CA ASP A 193 -10.60 -21.70 6.66
C ASP A 193 -10.90 -20.24 6.28
N ALA A 194 -9.93 -19.45 5.77
CA ALA A 194 -10.19 -18.09 5.29
C ALA A 194 -11.19 -18.03 4.13
N HIS A 195 -11.33 -19.13 3.38
CA HIS A 195 -12.34 -19.29 2.33
C HIS A 195 -13.78 -19.38 2.87
N GLU A 196 -13.97 -19.60 4.18
CA GLU A 196 -15.28 -19.64 4.83
C GLU A 196 -15.78 -18.24 5.26
N PHE A 197 -14.90 -17.23 5.23
CA PHE A 197 -15.25 -15.87 5.61
C PHE A 197 -15.56 -15.03 4.36
N GLU A 198 -16.80 -14.56 4.25
CA GLU A 198 -17.13 -13.46 3.34
C GLU A 198 -16.54 -12.16 3.91
N ASN A 199 -15.63 -11.53 3.18
CA ASN A 199 -15.20 -10.18 3.51
C ASN A 199 -16.33 -9.22 3.18
N LYS A 200 -17.01 -8.72 4.22
CA LYS A 200 -18.10 -7.73 4.12
C LYS A 200 -17.61 -6.31 4.29
N ASP A 201 -16.32 -6.13 4.51
CA ASP A 201 -15.73 -4.81 4.65
C ASP A 201 -15.75 -4.14 3.28
N MET A 202 -16.20 -2.89 3.24
CA MET A 202 -16.22 -2.07 2.02
C MET A 202 -17.27 -2.51 0.98
N ASP A 203 -18.21 -3.41 1.31
CA ASP A 203 -19.34 -3.80 0.44
C ASP A 203 -20.21 -2.61 0.04
N ASP A 204 -20.40 -1.64 0.94
CA ASP A 204 -21.12 -0.38 0.67
C ASP A 204 -20.41 0.50 -0.38
N ILE A 205 -19.15 0.23 -0.68
CA ILE A 205 -18.35 0.96 -1.67
C ILE A 205 -18.35 0.21 -3.01
N LEU A 206 -18.48 -1.13 -3.01
CA LEU A 206 -18.53 -1.95 -4.24
C LEU A 206 -19.74 -1.62 -5.12
N GLY A 207 -20.88 -1.23 -4.53
CA GLY A 207 -22.08 -0.81 -5.26
C GLY A 207 -21.97 0.53 -6.01
N THR A 208 -20.84 1.24 -5.92
CA THR A 208 -20.60 2.50 -6.64
C THR A 208 -19.72 2.38 -7.87
N TYR A 209 -19.29 1.16 -8.24
CA TYR A 209 -18.36 0.92 -9.34
C TYR A 209 -19.01 0.42 -10.65
N ASP A 210 -20.34 0.35 -10.71
CA ASP A 210 -21.07 0.21 -11.98
C ASP A 210 -21.45 1.61 -12.51
N GLY A 211 -20.51 2.28 -13.17
CA GLY A 211 -20.70 3.60 -13.80
C GLY A 211 -19.74 3.84 -14.95
#